data_AF-A0A927N4F0-F1
#
_entry.id   AF-A0A927N4F0-F1
#
_cell.length_a   1.000
_cell.length_b   1.000
_cell.length_c   1.000
_cell.angle_alpha   90.00
_cell.angle_beta   90.00
_cell.angle_gamma   90.00
#
_symmetry.space_group_name_H-M   'P 1'
#
loop_
_entity.id
_entity.type
_entity.pdbx_description
1 polymer ?
#
loop_
_entity_poly.entity_id
_entity_poly.type
_entity_poly.pdbx_seq_one_letter_code
_entity_poly.pdbx_strand_id
1 'polypeptide(L)'
;MPDLELKGPLDLNGNLNLVPPDGGKVLVNGAEALVEGKAEGTAPVVAIPPPPSAPADSGTKVVVVSSLGKTVTVNNEALVTTGMVLQGNTWPGMVLPSTRNTGATVVNANVLPVNVVGDRVAIFPNGGSATIGKSGQG
;
A
#
# COMPACT_ATOMS: atom_id res chain seq x y z
N MET A 1 -9.94 16.34 11.87
CA MET A 1 -10.19 15.64 13.14
C MET A 1 -8.86 15.10 13.68
N PRO A 2 -8.74 14.68 14.95
CA PRO A 2 -7.47 14.14 15.44
C PRO A 2 -7.15 12.79 14.79
N ASP A 3 -5.89 12.61 14.41
CA ASP A 3 -5.36 11.37 13.84
C ASP A 3 -4.91 10.40 14.95
N LEU A 4 -4.95 9.11 14.66
CA LEU A 4 -4.35 8.07 15.48
C LEU A 4 -2.90 7.85 15.03
N GLU A 5 -1.95 8.32 15.81
CA GLU A 5 -0.53 8.24 15.47
C GLU A 5 0.19 7.09 16.18
N LEU A 6 0.80 6.22 15.38
CA LEU A 6 1.66 5.12 15.80
C LEU A 6 3.13 5.56 15.66
N LYS A 7 3.88 5.50 16.75
CA LYS A 7 5.26 5.98 16.82
C LYS A 7 6.18 5.00 17.53
N GLY A 8 7.43 4.96 17.05
CA GLY A 8 8.49 4.18 17.69
C GLY A 8 8.43 2.69 17.36
N PRO A 9 9.31 1.88 17.97
CA PRO A 9 9.33 0.45 17.75
C PRO A 9 8.04 -0.16 18.31
N LEU A 10 7.16 -0.59 17.41
CA LEU A 10 5.84 -1.11 17.74
C LEU A 10 5.55 -2.30 16.84
N ASP A 11 5.01 -3.37 17.40
CA ASP A 11 4.55 -4.53 16.62
C ASP A 11 3.11 -4.86 16.99
N LEU A 12 2.20 -4.56 16.06
CA LEU A 12 0.78 -4.82 16.19
C LEU A 12 0.52 -6.27 15.82
N ASN A 13 0.11 -7.07 16.80
CA ASN A 13 -0.08 -8.51 16.63
C ASN A 13 -1.53 -8.93 16.87
N GLY A 14 -1.94 -10.02 16.21
CA GLY A 14 -3.28 -10.57 16.34
C GLY A 14 -4.34 -9.78 15.56
N ASN A 15 -5.60 -9.92 15.95
CA ASN A 15 -6.73 -9.28 15.30
C ASN A 15 -7.01 -7.92 15.95
N LEU A 16 -6.50 -6.85 15.35
CA LEU A 16 -6.61 -5.49 15.85
C LEU A 16 -7.31 -4.60 14.82
N ASN A 17 -8.37 -3.91 15.22
CA ASN A 17 -9.01 -2.88 14.42
C ASN A 17 -8.70 -1.50 15.00
N LEU A 18 -7.95 -0.71 14.26
CA LEU A 18 -7.62 0.67 14.57
C LEU A 18 -8.76 1.56 14.09
N VAL A 19 -9.41 2.24 15.03
CA VAL A 19 -10.54 3.13 14.75
C VAL A 19 -10.10 4.55 15.09
N PRO A 20 -9.56 5.32 14.12
CA PRO A 20 -9.34 6.74 14.35
C PRO A 20 -10.68 7.44 14.59
N PRO A 21 -10.67 8.57 15.32
CA PRO A 21 -11.85 9.44 15.45
C PRO A 21 -12.44 9.80 14.09
N ASP A 22 -13.75 10.02 13.99
CA ASP A 22 -14.45 10.28 12.72
C ASP A 22 -13.66 11.25 11.81
N GLY A 23 -13.31 10.84 10.60
CA GLY A 23 -12.54 11.62 9.62
C GLY A 23 -11.06 11.86 9.97
N GLY A 24 -10.54 11.20 10.99
CA GLY A 24 -9.10 11.08 11.28
C GLY A 24 -8.50 9.85 10.61
N LYS A 25 -7.17 9.85 10.47
CA LYS A 25 -6.41 8.78 9.82
C LYS A 25 -5.49 8.08 10.80
N VAL A 26 -5.04 6.88 10.43
CA VAL A 26 -3.93 6.21 11.08
C VAL A 26 -2.63 6.66 10.43
N LEU A 27 -1.77 7.26 11.25
CA LEU A 27 -0.43 7.70 10.87
C LEU A 27 0.61 6.74 11.47
N VAL A 28 1.63 6.42 10.69
CA VAL A 28 2.83 5.69 11.13
C VAL A 28 4.02 6.62 10.98
N ASN A 29 4.63 6.99 12.10
CA ASN A 29 5.75 7.94 12.15
C ASN A 29 5.47 9.25 11.38
N GLY A 30 4.22 9.75 11.49
CA GLY A 30 3.78 10.98 10.83
C GLY A 30 3.37 10.83 9.35
N ALA A 31 3.39 9.62 8.78
CA ALA A 31 2.92 9.36 7.41
C ALA A 31 1.65 8.50 7.42
N GLU A 32 0.69 8.80 6.52
CA GLU A 32 -0.54 8.03 6.42
C GLU A 32 -0.27 6.56 6.09
N ALA A 33 -0.78 5.64 6.89
CA ALA A 33 -0.72 4.22 6.61
C ALA A 33 -1.53 3.87 5.35
N LEU A 34 -1.11 2.86 4.60
CA LEU A 34 -1.85 2.41 3.42
C LEU A 34 -2.91 1.37 3.84
N VAL A 35 -4.07 1.37 3.18
CA VAL A 35 -5.13 0.35 3.35
C VAL A 35 -5.41 -0.45 2.08
N GLU A 36 -5.63 -1.74 2.25
CA GLU A 36 -5.95 -2.69 1.17
C GLU A 36 -7.24 -2.28 0.43
N GLY A 37 -7.27 -2.49 -0.88
CA GLY A 37 -8.43 -2.24 -1.75
C GLY A 37 -8.63 -0.78 -2.16
N LYS A 38 -8.04 0.18 -1.44
CA LYS A 38 -8.21 1.61 -1.70
C LYS A 38 -6.92 2.40 -1.89
N ALA A 39 -5.80 1.93 -1.33
CA ALA A 39 -4.50 2.55 -1.55
C ALA A 39 -4.13 2.50 -3.04
N GLU A 40 -3.82 3.66 -3.63
CA GLU A 40 -3.62 3.80 -5.07
C GLU A 40 -2.41 4.64 -5.46
N GLY A 41 -1.84 4.30 -6.61
CA GLY A 41 -0.71 4.97 -7.24
C GLY A 41 -0.82 4.98 -8.76
N THR A 42 0.25 5.41 -9.43
CA THR A 42 0.31 5.46 -10.89
C THR A 42 1.65 4.91 -11.38
N ALA A 43 1.59 3.95 -12.29
CA ALA A 43 2.73 3.31 -12.93
C ALA A 43 2.77 3.60 -14.44
N PRO A 44 3.95 3.52 -15.08
CA PRO A 44 4.05 3.50 -16.53
C PRO A 44 3.23 2.36 -17.15
N VAL A 45 2.67 2.58 -18.33
CA VAL A 45 1.91 1.58 -19.08
C VAL A 45 2.75 0.31 -19.31
N VAL A 46 2.11 -0.85 -19.17
CA VAL A 46 2.71 -2.12 -19.59
C VAL A 46 2.64 -2.21 -21.11
N ALA A 47 3.80 -2.12 -21.76
CA ALA A 47 3.90 -2.30 -23.20
C ALA A 47 3.62 -3.76 -23.54
N ILE A 48 2.56 -4.01 -24.32
CA ILE A 48 2.31 -5.33 -24.90
C ILE A 48 3.19 -5.45 -26.16
N PRO A 49 4.01 -6.51 -26.30
CA PRO A 49 4.78 -6.73 -27.51
C PRO A 49 3.85 -6.70 -28.74
N PRO A 50 4.19 -5.99 -29.83
CA PRO A 50 3.30 -5.85 -30.97
C PRO A 50 3.13 -7.18 -31.71
N PRO A 51 1.95 -7.42 -32.29
CA PRO A 51 1.85 -7.39 -33.76
C PRO A 51 0.85 -6.29 -34.20
N PRO A 52 0.76 -5.91 -35.49
CA PRO A 52 0.92 -4.53 -36.04
C PRO A 52 -0.07 -3.43 -35.59
N SER A 53 -0.98 -3.67 -34.65
CA SER A 53 -2.01 -2.69 -34.30
C SER A 53 -2.64 -2.94 -32.92
N ALA A 54 -2.07 -2.30 -31.89
CA ALA A 54 -2.69 -1.76 -30.66
C ALA A 54 -3.59 -2.67 -29.74
N PRO A 55 -3.85 -2.26 -28.48
CA PRO A 55 -3.29 -1.16 -27.70
C PRO A 55 -2.41 -1.65 -26.54
N ALA A 56 -1.46 -0.83 -26.08
CA ALA A 56 -0.92 -1.00 -24.75
C ALA A 56 -2.06 -0.84 -23.74
N ASP A 57 -2.19 -1.75 -22.76
CA ASP A 57 -3.25 -1.62 -21.74
C ASP A 57 -3.11 -0.27 -21.03
N SER A 58 -4.10 0.61 -21.23
CA SER A 58 -4.03 2.02 -20.83
C SER A 58 -4.12 2.21 -19.31
N GLY A 59 -4.40 1.16 -18.54
CA GLY A 59 -4.49 1.23 -17.10
C GLY A 59 -3.14 1.55 -16.45
N THR A 60 -2.89 2.81 -16.12
CA THR A 60 -1.74 3.26 -15.32
C THR A 60 -2.01 3.22 -13.82
N LYS A 61 -3.28 3.13 -13.43
CA LYS A 61 -3.71 3.07 -12.03
C LYS A 61 -3.23 1.79 -11.38
N VAL A 62 -2.53 1.93 -10.27
CA VAL A 62 -2.12 0.84 -9.39
C VAL A 62 -3.04 0.83 -8.17
N VAL A 63 -3.53 -0.33 -7.76
CA VAL A 63 -4.28 -0.53 -6.52
C VAL A 63 -3.66 -1.66 -5.72
N VAL A 64 -3.53 -1.47 -4.41
CA VAL A 64 -3.14 -2.56 -3.51
C VAL A 64 -4.33 -3.50 -3.31
N VAL A 65 -4.20 -4.76 -3.72
CA VAL A 65 -5.32 -5.72 -3.70
C VAL A 65 -5.20 -6.76 -2.60
N SER A 66 -4.02 -6.92 -2.01
CA SER A 66 -3.82 -7.83 -0.89
C SER A 66 -2.61 -7.41 -0.06
N SER A 67 -2.77 -7.34 1.24
CA SER A 67 -1.67 -7.27 2.21
C SER A 67 -1.31 -8.67 2.71
N LEU A 68 -0.10 -8.88 3.25
CA LEU A 68 0.27 -10.11 3.94
C LEU A 68 -0.02 -10.04 5.45
N GLY A 69 0.04 -8.83 6.05
CA GLY A 69 -0.26 -8.59 7.47
C GLY A 69 -1.74 -8.32 7.79
N LYS A 70 -2.69 -8.98 7.11
CA LYS A 70 -4.13 -8.60 7.07
C LYS A 70 -4.88 -8.55 8.40
N THR A 71 -4.32 -9.06 9.50
CA THR A 71 -5.05 -9.13 10.78
C THR A 71 -5.11 -7.79 11.51
N VAL A 72 -4.29 -6.82 11.13
CA VAL A 72 -4.35 -5.45 11.62
C VAL A 72 -5.08 -4.59 10.60
N THR A 73 -6.17 -3.95 11.02
CA THR A 73 -7.07 -3.19 10.14
C THR A 73 -7.22 -1.75 10.61
N VAL A 74 -7.63 -0.86 9.69
CA VAL A 74 -8.09 0.50 9.94
C VAL A 74 -9.51 0.60 9.42
N ASN A 75 -10.49 0.91 10.27
CA ASN A 75 -11.91 0.93 9.88
C ASN A 75 -12.34 -0.36 9.13
N ASN A 76 -11.85 -1.52 9.60
CA ASN A 76 -12.02 -2.85 9.00
C ASN A 76 -11.32 -3.10 7.65
N GLU A 77 -10.43 -2.21 7.21
CA GLU A 77 -9.60 -2.41 6.02
C GLU A 77 -8.18 -2.80 6.43
N ALA A 78 -7.64 -3.88 5.85
CA ALA A 78 -6.31 -4.34 6.23
C ALA A 78 -5.25 -3.25 5.98
N LEU A 79 -4.39 -3.02 6.98
CA LEU A 79 -3.18 -2.26 6.78
C LEU A 79 -2.31 -2.96 5.75
N VAL A 80 -1.76 -2.18 4.83
CA VAL A 80 -0.84 -2.71 3.82
C VAL A 80 0.53 -2.86 4.45
N THR A 81 1.04 -4.08 4.40
CA THR A 81 2.46 -4.42 4.51
C THR A 81 2.95 -4.80 3.11
N THR A 82 4.06 -5.52 2.99
CA THR A 82 4.34 -6.29 1.77
C THR A 82 3.10 -7.06 1.32
N GLY A 83 2.81 -7.04 0.02
CA GLY A 83 1.53 -7.49 -0.51
C GLY A 83 1.46 -7.40 -2.04
N MET A 84 0.29 -7.66 -2.61
CA MET A 84 0.04 -7.66 -4.06
C MET A 84 -0.63 -6.37 -4.51
N VAL A 85 -0.24 -5.90 -5.70
CA VAL A 85 -0.95 -4.83 -6.41
C VAL A 85 -1.42 -5.29 -7.78
N LEU A 86 -2.42 -4.59 -8.31
CA LEU A 86 -2.80 -4.66 -9.72
C LEU A 86 -2.63 -3.29 -10.37
N GLN A 87 -1.96 -3.26 -11.52
CA GLN A 87 -2.00 -2.14 -12.43
C GLN A 87 -3.06 -2.39 -13.51
N GLY A 88 -3.93 -1.40 -13.77
CA GLY A 88 -4.96 -1.51 -14.80
C GLY A 88 -5.96 -2.64 -14.57
N ASN A 89 -6.12 -3.08 -13.31
CA ASN A 89 -6.88 -4.28 -12.92
C ASN A 89 -6.39 -5.61 -13.53
N THR A 90 -5.25 -5.61 -14.21
CA THR A 90 -4.80 -6.73 -15.05
C THR A 90 -3.38 -7.17 -14.71
N TRP A 91 -2.47 -6.22 -14.52
CA TRP A 91 -1.05 -6.50 -14.40
C TRP A 91 -0.64 -6.68 -12.95
N PRO A 92 -0.13 -7.87 -12.57
CA PRO A 92 0.27 -8.12 -11.21
C PRO A 92 1.56 -7.39 -10.86
N GLY A 93 1.64 -7.01 -9.60
CA GLY A 93 2.84 -6.47 -8.98
C GLY A 93 2.86 -6.74 -7.48
N MET A 94 3.84 -6.15 -6.81
CA MET A 94 4.04 -6.31 -5.37
C MET A 94 4.31 -4.96 -4.71
N VAL A 95 3.71 -4.75 -3.54
CA VAL A 95 4.12 -3.68 -2.61
C VAL A 95 5.46 -4.06 -2.02
N LEU A 96 6.45 -3.21 -2.21
CA LEU A 96 7.79 -3.42 -1.67
C LEU A 96 7.81 -3.09 -0.17
N PRO A 97 8.73 -3.68 0.61
CA PRO A 97 8.92 -3.31 2.00
C PRO A 97 9.02 -1.79 2.17
N SER A 98 8.40 -1.26 3.22
CA SER A 98 8.39 0.18 3.44
C SER A 98 9.82 0.72 3.52
N THR A 99 10.05 1.83 2.82
CA THR A 99 11.32 2.57 2.92
C THR A 99 11.18 3.78 3.83
N ARG A 100 9.94 4.17 4.14
CA ARG A 100 9.59 5.32 4.97
C ARG A 100 9.27 4.95 6.41
N ASN A 101 8.96 3.67 6.66
CA ASN A 101 8.79 3.09 7.99
C ASN A 101 9.88 2.02 8.21
N THR A 102 11.05 2.45 8.67
CA THR A 102 12.24 1.59 8.83
C THR A 102 13.04 1.93 10.09
N GLY A 103 14.03 1.10 10.41
CA GLY A 103 15.00 1.37 11.47
C GLY A 103 14.44 1.19 12.88
N ALA A 104 14.98 1.96 13.84
CA ALA A 104 14.65 1.83 15.26
C ALA A 104 13.22 2.30 15.62
N THR A 105 12.51 2.93 14.69
CA THR A 105 11.13 3.42 14.88
C THR A 105 10.12 2.63 14.06
N VAL A 106 10.49 1.44 13.60
CA VAL A 106 9.62 0.64 12.73
C VAL A 106 8.32 0.25 13.44
N VAL A 107 7.20 0.49 12.76
CA VAL A 107 5.88 -0.01 13.17
C VAL A 107 5.53 -1.20 12.30
N ASN A 108 5.32 -2.36 12.92
CA ASN A 108 5.00 -3.61 12.25
C ASN A 108 3.53 -3.98 12.45
N ALA A 109 2.97 -4.71 11.48
CA ALA A 109 1.74 -5.46 11.60
C ALA A 109 2.08 -6.94 11.37
N ASN A 110 2.05 -7.73 12.44
CA ASN A 110 2.53 -9.12 12.49
C ASN A 110 3.94 -9.24 11.93
N VAL A 111 4.92 -8.59 12.58
CA VAL A 111 6.35 -8.60 12.23
C VAL A 111 6.72 -8.05 10.85
N LEU A 112 5.74 -7.61 10.05
CA LEU A 112 5.96 -6.98 8.75
C LEU A 112 5.81 -5.46 8.84
N PRO A 113 6.76 -4.68 8.31
CA PRO A 113 6.64 -3.22 8.32
C PRO A 113 5.37 -2.75 7.62
N VAL A 114 4.62 -1.88 8.29
CA VAL A 114 3.46 -1.21 7.69
C VAL A 114 3.95 -0.25 6.60
N ASN A 115 3.35 -0.32 5.42
CA ASN A 115 3.58 0.62 4.34
C ASN A 115 2.77 1.91 4.54
N VAL A 116 3.35 3.01 4.10
CA VAL A 116 2.79 4.36 4.21
C VAL A 116 2.77 5.06 2.86
N VAL A 117 2.02 6.16 2.76
CA VAL A 117 1.99 7.00 1.55
C VAL A 117 3.41 7.38 1.14
N GLY A 118 3.69 7.23 -0.16
CA GLY A 118 5.01 7.42 -0.75
C GLY A 118 5.87 6.16 -0.85
N ASP A 119 5.43 5.04 -0.27
CA ASP A 119 6.08 3.75 -0.53
C ASP A 119 5.86 3.26 -1.96
N ARG A 120 6.69 2.29 -2.34
CA ARG A 120 6.83 1.84 -3.72
C ARG A 120 6.22 0.48 -3.96
N VAL A 121 5.80 0.28 -5.20
CA VAL A 121 5.44 -1.01 -5.75
C VAL A 121 6.35 -1.34 -6.94
N ALA A 122 6.45 -2.62 -7.26
CA ALA A 122 7.02 -3.11 -8.50
C ALA A 122 5.93 -3.80 -9.33
N ILE A 123 5.92 -3.55 -10.63
CA ILE A 123 5.01 -4.16 -11.60
C ILE A 123 5.80 -5.22 -12.36
N PHE A 124 5.38 -6.48 -12.29
CA PHE A 124 6.20 -7.59 -12.78
C PHE A 124 6.38 -7.60 -14.30
N PRO A 125 5.34 -7.40 -15.13
CA PRO A 125 5.47 -7.52 -16.59
C PRO A 125 6.45 -6.55 -17.24
N ASN A 126 6.58 -5.33 -16.74
CA ASN A 126 7.47 -4.30 -17.32
C ASN A 126 8.66 -3.95 -16.41
N GLY A 127 8.78 -4.59 -15.23
CA GLY A 127 9.77 -4.23 -14.22
C GLY A 127 9.65 -2.80 -13.69
N GLY A 128 8.55 -2.11 -14.01
CA GLY A 128 8.30 -0.73 -13.63
C GLY A 128 8.10 -0.59 -12.13
N SER A 129 8.34 0.59 -11.61
CA SER A 129 7.99 0.93 -10.23
C SER A 129 7.00 2.09 -10.20
N ALA A 130 6.18 2.12 -9.16
CA ALA A 130 5.25 3.20 -8.90
C ALA A 130 5.24 3.57 -7.43
N THR A 131 4.89 4.82 -7.15
CA THR A 131 4.66 5.31 -5.80
C THR A 131 3.17 5.27 -5.49
N ILE A 132 2.81 4.76 -4.32
CA ILE A 132 1.45 4.84 -3.81
C ILE A 132 1.25 6.24 -3.23
N GLY A 133 0.46 7.04 -3.92
CA GLY A 133 0.23 8.46 -3.60
C GLY A 133 -0.96 8.70 -2.69
N LYS A 134 -1.87 7.72 -2.56
CA LYS A 134 -3.05 7.82 -1.70
C LYS A 134 -3.12 6.64 -0.75
N SER A 135 -3.39 6.93 0.51
CA SER A 135 -3.53 5.94 1.59
C SER A 135 -4.73 5.03 1.39
N GLY A 136 -5.81 5.55 0.82
CA GLY A 136 -7.11 4.87 0.74
C GLY A 136 -7.96 5.04 2.00
N GLN A 137 -7.41 5.66 3.05
CA GLN A 137 -8.13 6.01 4.27
C GLN A 137 -9.11 7.16 3.98
N GLY A 138 -10.35 7.03 4.44
CA GLY A 138 -11.42 8.02 4.30
C GLY A 138 -11.23 9.24 5.19
#